data_AF-A0A7W5ZFU1-F1
#
_entry.id   AF-A0A7W5ZFU1-F1
#
_cell.length_a   1.000
_cell.length_b   1.000
_cell.length_c   1.000
_cell.angle_alpha   90.00
_cell.angle_beta   90.00
_cell.angle_gamma   90.00
#
_symmetry.space_group_name_H-M   'P 1'
#
loop_
_entity.id
_entity.type
_entity.pdbx_description
1 polymer ?
#
loop_
_entity_poly.entity_id
_entity_poly.type
_entity_poly.pdbx_seq_one_letter_code
_entity_poly.pdbx_strand_id
1 'polypeptide(L)'
;MSIVSDNMKYLRKLHGMTQDQFARRIGIKRASVGAYEEQRANPNIDVLKVMSKLFNVSVDDLLKKDLRKIRETPSLIPIDKPAVSSLVSEPQEKEPQTLSSIFDQFYVPPTSTQPRPQPVPVSPPAAVAPPVIEPPKPPSPPSYSAPVTPPPVVPTYAPATTFNNNYDGGSATIVQTPSAYDKPNPQAIPYVRQSQMKEYIDKFSQNDYVKRLPSFEFPLLPNGSYRAFEAGDDFSYVNSFLVGQQISNWYDIADGKMYVLVARNLGVVCRRVYNQVKIKGTLLLSSDKVNIPTFEVPIKDVLEVWEIKAFFSTVLPEPTVSLDHLRYLVNQMHEELNQIKK
;
A
#
# COMPACT_ATOMS: atom_id res chain seq x y z
N MET A 1 -15.58 -8.58 39.92
CA MET A 1 -14.98 -9.08 38.67
C MET A 1 -15.70 -8.42 37.51
N SER A 2 -14.97 -7.71 36.64
CA SER A 2 -15.55 -7.15 35.43
C SER A 2 -15.64 -8.27 34.38
N ILE A 3 -16.86 -8.65 34.00
CA ILE A 3 -17.12 -9.69 32.99
C ILE A 3 -16.42 -9.37 31.66
N VAL A 4 -16.28 -8.08 31.36
CA VAL A 4 -15.62 -7.55 30.17
C VAL A 4 -14.12 -7.84 30.18
N SER A 5 -13.47 -7.60 31.33
CA SER A 5 -12.04 -7.89 31.51
C SER A 5 -11.75 -9.37 31.38
N ASP A 6 -12.62 -10.22 31.93
CA ASP A 6 -12.50 -11.67 31.87
C ASP A 6 -12.71 -12.19 30.43
N ASN A 7 -13.70 -11.66 29.72
CA ASN A 7 -13.98 -11.95 28.32
C ASN A 7 -12.80 -11.54 27.42
N MET A 8 -12.21 -10.37 27.66
CA MET A 8 -11.06 -9.87 26.89
C MET A 8 -9.84 -10.79 27.06
N LYS A 9 -9.55 -11.18 28.31
CA LYS A 9 -8.45 -12.10 28.63
C LYS A 9 -8.68 -13.49 28.04
N TYR A 10 -9.93 -13.97 28.06
CA TYR A 10 -10.31 -15.25 27.48
C TYR A 10 -10.11 -15.27 25.96
N LEU A 11 -10.66 -14.29 25.24
CA LEU A 11 -10.53 -14.18 23.78
C LEU A 11 -9.05 -14.08 23.34
N ARG A 12 -8.24 -13.32 24.08
CA ARG A 12 -6.80 -13.25 23.80
C ARG A 12 -6.11 -14.62 23.92
N LYS A 13 -6.37 -15.34 25.01
CA LYS A 13 -5.79 -16.67 25.26
C LYS A 13 -6.31 -17.72 24.27
N LEU A 14 -7.59 -17.66 23.90
CA LEU A 14 -8.21 -18.56 22.93
C LEU A 14 -7.50 -18.51 21.57
N HIS A 15 -7.05 -17.32 21.16
CA HIS A 15 -6.29 -17.11 19.93
C HIS A 15 -4.77 -17.17 20.11
N GLY A 16 -4.27 -17.60 21.26
CA GLY A 16 -2.83 -17.77 21.51
C GLY A 16 -2.00 -16.48 21.49
N MET A 17 -2.62 -15.31 21.69
CA MET A 17 -1.93 -14.02 21.55
C MET A 17 -1.28 -13.55 22.85
N THR A 18 -0.09 -12.95 22.75
CA THR A 18 0.53 -12.21 23.86
C THR A 18 -0.22 -10.90 24.13
N GLN A 19 -0.07 -10.31 25.32
CA GLN A 19 -0.69 -9.00 25.60
C GLN A 19 -0.21 -7.91 24.63
N ASP A 20 1.04 -7.98 24.18
CA ASP A 20 1.59 -7.02 23.20
C ASP A 20 0.96 -7.21 21.81
N GLN A 21 0.88 -8.45 21.32
CA GLN A 21 0.25 -8.76 20.04
C GLN A 21 -1.24 -8.38 20.03
N PHE A 22 -1.93 -8.68 21.13
CA PHE A 22 -3.32 -8.31 21.31
C PHE A 22 -3.50 -6.80 21.30
N ALA A 23 -2.65 -6.06 22.03
CA ALA A 23 -2.67 -4.60 22.07
C ALA A 23 -2.51 -3.98 20.68
N ARG A 24 -1.53 -4.47 19.90
CA ARG A 24 -1.33 -4.04 18.50
C ARG A 24 -2.55 -4.32 17.64
N ARG A 25 -3.20 -5.46 17.83
CA ARG A 25 -4.33 -5.89 17.00
C ARG A 25 -5.61 -5.12 17.28
N ILE A 26 -5.81 -4.65 18.52
CA ILE A 26 -6.94 -3.79 18.90
C ILE A 26 -6.60 -2.29 18.87
N GLY A 27 -5.36 -1.93 18.52
CA GLY A 27 -4.93 -0.54 18.35
C GLY A 27 -4.72 0.23 19.67
N ILE A 28 -4.35 -0.44 20.77
CA ILE A 28 -4.07 0.22 22.06
C ILE A 28 -2.66 -0.09 22.58
N LYS A 29 -2.21 0.64 23.60
CA LYS A 29 -0.90 0.39 24.25
C LYS A 29 -0.96 -0.91 25.06
N ARG A 30 0.15 -1.68 25.10
CA ARG A 30 0.29 -2.91 25.91
C ARG A 30 -0.12 -2.69 27.38
N ALA A 31 0.29 -1.57 27.97
CA ALA A 31 -0.05 -1.22 29.35
C ALA A 31 -1.57 -1.11 29.58
N SER A 32 -2.33 -0.64 28.60
CA SER A 32 -3.79 -0.55 28.65
C SER A 32 -4.44 -1.93 28.65
N VAL A 33 -3.94 -2.88 27.85
CA VAL A 33 -4.40 -4.28 27.88
C VAL A 33 -4.18 -4.89 29.26
N GLY A 34 -2.99 -4.73 29.83
CA GLY A 34 -2.68 -5.22 31.18
C GLY A 34 -3.61 -4.61 32.24
N ALA A 35 -3.83 -3.30 32.19
CA ALA A 35 -4.75 -2.61 33.11
C ALA A 35 -6.20 -3.11 32.99
N TYR A 36 -6.67 -3.41 31.77
CA TYR A 36 -8.01 -3.95 31.55
C TYR A 36 -8.13 -5.40 32.03
N GLU A 37 -7.16 -6.28 31.74
CA GLU A 37 -7.20 -7.68 32.18
C GLU A 37 -7.07 -7.84 33.69
N GLU A 38 -6.37 -6.92 34.35
CA GLU A 38 -6.17 -6.90 35.81
C GLU A 38 -7.23 -6.06 36.52
N GLN A 39 -8.27 -5.62 35.80
CA GLN A 39 -9.42 -4.87 36.34
C GLN A 39 -9.03 -3.54 37.02
N ARG A 40 -7.86 -2.99 36.69
CA ARG A 40 -7.43 -1.65 37.14
C ARG A 40 -8.06 -0.52 36.33
N ALA A 41 -8.56 -0.84 35.13
CA ALA A 41 -9.26 0.10 34.27
C ALA A 41 -10.36 -0.62 33.48
N ASN A 42 -11.36 0.14 33.01
CA ASN A 42 -12.39 -0.38 32.12
C ASN A 42 -12.08 -0.01 30.65
N PRO A 43 -12.29 -0.95 29.70
CA PRO A 43 -12.13 -0.66 28.28
C PRO A 43 -13.17 0.35 27.80
N ASN A 44 -12.73 1.29 26.96
CA ASN A 44 -13.63 2.25 26.31
C ASN A 44 -14.53 1.55 25.28
N ILE A 45 -15.69 2.15 24.97
CA ILE A 45 -16.64 1.64 23.97
C ILE A 45 -15.98 1.41 22.60
N ASP A 46 -14.99 2.23 22.22
CA ASP A 46 -14.26 2.06 20.97
C ASP A 46 -13.42 0.79 20.97
N VAL A 47 -12.79 0.46 22.10
CA VAL A 47 -12.05 -0.81 22.27
C VAL A 47 -13.01 -2.00 22.18
N LEU A 48 -14.20 -1.88 22.77
CA LEU A 48 -15.23 -2.93 22.70
C LEU A 48 -15.78 -3.13 21.28
N LYS A 49 -15.94 -2.05 20.51
CA LYS A 49 -16.32 -2.13 19.09
C LYS A 49 -15.24 -2.81 18.25
N VAL A 50 -13.97 -2.49 18.48
CA VAL A 50 -12.85 -3.13 17.78
C VAL A 50 -12.75 -4.61 18.14
N MET A 51 -12.89 -4.95 19.43
CA MET A 51 -12.97 -6.33 19.91
C MET A 51 -14.12 -7.11 19.26
N SER A 52 -15.29 -6.49 19.17
CA SER A 52 -16.49 -7.08 18.57
C SER A 52 -16.24 -7.46 17.10
N LYS A 53 -15.61 -6.57 16.34
CA LYS A 53 -15.21 -6.84 14.94
C LYS A 53 -14.13 -7.91 14.83
N LEU A 54 -13.13 -7.87 15.72
CA LEU A 54 -11.97 -8.75 15.66
C LEU A 54 -12.31 -10.21 15.97
N PHE A 55 -13.19 -10.44 16.94
CA PHE A 55 -13.57 -11.77 17.41
C PHE A 55 -14.94 -12.23 16.92
N ASN A 56 -15.61 -11.41 16.10
CA ASN A 56 -16.95 -11.66 15.60
C ASN A 56 -17.98 -11.95 16.72
N VAL A 57 -17.85 -11.22 17.83
CA VAL A 57 -18.73 -11.32 19.02
C VAL A 57 -19.48 -10.00 19.16
N SER A 58 -20.76 -10.00 19.53
CA SER A 58 -21.47 -8.73 19.72
C SER A 58 -20.96 -7.96 20.95
N VAL A 59 -21.03 -6.63 20.91
CA VAL A 59 -20.68 -5.78 22.08
C VAL A 59 -21.58 -6.11 23.27
N ASP A 60 -22.84 -6.44 23.03
CA ASP A 60 -23.79 -6.83 24.09
C ASP A 60 -23.36 -8.15 24.77
N ASP A 61 -22.90 -9.13 23.99
CA ASP A 61 -22.38 -10.39 24.53
C ASP A 61 -21.09 -10.19 25.33
N LEU A 62 -20.20 -9.32 24.87
CA LEU A 62 -18.97 -8.96 25.60
C LEU A 62 -19.26 -8.31 26.96
N LEU A 63 -20.39 -7.61 27.08
CA LEU A 63 -20.79 -6.87 28.28
C LEU A 63 -21.68 -7.68 29.23
N LYS A 64 -22.54 -8.56 28.72
CA LYS A 64 -23.59 -9.22 29.53
C LYS A 64 -23.38 -10.72 29.71
N LYS A 65 -22.61 -11.38 28.85
CA LYS A 65 -22.43 -12.84 28.87
C LYS A 65 -20.99 -13.22 29.21
N ASP A 66 -20.82 -14.31 29.94
CA ASP A 66 -19.49 -14.85 30.27
C ASP A 66 -19.07 -15.82 29.16
N LEU A 67 -18.21 -15.36 28.26
CA LEU A 67 -17.78 -16.13 27.09
C LEU A 67 -16.96 -17.37 27.46
N ARG A 68 -16.46 -17.46 28.70
CA ARG A 68 -15.77 -18.66 29.20
C ARG A 68 -16.73 -19.85 29.36
N LYS A 69 -18.02 -19.57 29.55
CA LYS A 69 -19.07 -20.58 29.82
C LYS A 69 -19.87 -20.96 28.58
N ILE A 70 -19.77 -20.19 27.50
CA ILE A 70 -20.41 -20.48 26.21
C ILE A 70 -19.51 -21.46 25.45
N ARG A 71 -19.46 -22.70 25.92
CA ARG A 71 -18.98 -23.84 25.15
C ARG A 71 -20.25 -24.45 24.55
N GLU A 72 -20.28 -24.64 23.24
CA GLU A 72 -21.37 -25.23 22.42
C GLU A 72 -22.27 -24.26 21.64
N THR A 73 -21.72 -23.70 20.55
CA THR A 73 -22.41 -23.65 19.24
C THR A 73 -21.35 -23.59 18.11
N PRO A 74 -21.30 -24.59 17.21
CA PRO A 74 -20.22 -24.78 16.23
C PRO A 74 -20.48 -24.04 14.91
N SER A 75 -20.46 -22.70 14.91
CA SER A 75 -20.66 -21.92 13.67
C SER A 75 -19.60 -20.85 13.39
N LEU A 76 -18.42 -20.94 14.02
CA LEU A 76 -17.30 -20.03 13.75
C LEU A 76 -15.94 -20.75 13.60
N ILE A 77 -15.79 -21.66 12.63
CA ILE A 77 -14.54 -21.86 11.84
C ILE A 77 -14.94 -22.58 10.52
N PRO A 78 -14.52 -22.11 9.32
CA PRO A 78 -13.47 -22.85 8.62
C PRO A 78 -12.53 -21.94 7.81
N ILE A 79 -11.23 -21.89 8.15
CA ILE A 79 -10.15 -21.69 7.17
C ILE A 79 -8.94 -22.53 7.60
N ASP A 80 -8.70 -23.58 6.81
CA ASP A 80 -7.43 -24.21 6.46
C ASP A 80 -6.29 -24.24 7.49
N LYS A 81 -6.10 -25.42 8.08
CA LYS A 81 -4.76 -25.97 8.35
C LYS A 81 -4.36 -26.87 7.18
N PRO A 82 -3.18 -26.71 6.56
CA PRO A 82 -2.54 -27.85 5.93
C PRO A 82 -2.05 -28.82 7.02
N ALA A 83 -2.18 -30.10 6.72
CA ALA A 83 -1.88 -31.23 7.59
C ALA A 83 -0.46 -31.17 8.18
N VAL A 84 -0.35 -31.28 9.50
CA VAL A 84 0.89 -31.67 10.19
C VAL A 84 0.76 -33.16 10.48
N SER A 85 1.46 -33.98 9.69
CA SER A 85 1.75 -35.34 10.09
C SER A 85 2.86 -35.30 11.14
N SER A 86 2.52 -35.77 12.33
CA SER A 86 3.34 -36.64 13.18
C SER A 86 4.75 -36.17 13.52
N LEU A 87 4.96 -35.71 14.76
CA LEU A 87 5.56 -36.53 15.81
C LEU A 87 5.71 -35.69 17.09
N VAL A 88 5.22 -36.27 18.18
CA VAL A 88 5.35 -35.80 19.55
C VAL A 88 6.82 -35.96 19.99
N SER A 89 7.38 -34.89 20.55
CA SER A 89 8.36 -34.96 21.62
C SER A 89 8.35 -33.64 22.40
N GLU A 90 8.01 -33.72 23.69
CA GLU A 90 8.38 -32.70 24.68
C GLU A 90 9.90 -32.52 24.65
N PRO A 91 10.42 -31.30 24.86
CA PRO A 91 11.06 -31.08 26.16
C PRO A 91 11.01 -29.66 26.74
N GLN A 92 10.81 -29.63 28.06
CA GLN A 92 11.44 -28.79 29.07
C GLN A 92 11.52 -27.26 28.92
N GLU A 93 10.78 -26.62 29.82
CA GLU A 93 10.90 -25.25 30.29
C GLU A 93 12.31 -24.99 30.88
N LYS A 94 13.05 -23.99 30.34
CA LYS A 94 14.23 -23.40 30.99
C LYS A 94 14.18 -21.88 30.92
N GLU A 95 14.55 -21.28 32.04
CA GLU A 95 14.52 -19.86 32.39
C GLU A 95 15.20 -18.94 31.35
N PRO A 96 14.74 -17.68 31.21
CA PRO A 96 15.36 -16.72 30.29
C PRO A 96 16.77 -16.36 30.77
N GLN A 97 17.78 -16.70 29.96
CA GLN A 97 19.15 -16.24 30.14
C GLN A 97 19.23 -14.71 29.96
N THR A 98 19.98 -14.07 30.85
CA THR A 98 20.22 -12.62 30.87
C THR A 98 21.09 -12.17 29.69
N LEU A 99 20.86 -10.94 29.22
CA LEU A 99 21.56 -10.28 28.12
C LEU A 99 23.09 -10.13 28.31
N SER A 100 23.65 -10.57 29.44
CA SER A 100 25.08 -10.55 29.75
C SER A 100 25.88 -11.55 28.92
N SER A 101 25.30 -12.70 28.54
CA SER A 101 26.07 -13.79 27.89
C SER A 101 26.23 -13.67 26.37
N ILE A 102 25.59 -12.69 25.71
CA ILE A 102 25.68 -12.51 24.24
C ILE A 102 26.77 -11.50 23.84
N PHE A 103 27.25 -10.66 24.78
CA PHE A 103 28.22 -9.62 24.46
C PHE A 103 29.68 -10.13 24.38
N ASP A 104 30.00 -11.21 25.08
CA ASP A 104 31.37 -11.77 25.11
C ASP A 104 31.67 -12.77 23.99
N GLN A 105 30.66 -13.18 23.20
CA GLN A 105 30.86 -14.17 22.12
C GLN A 105 31.18 -13.52 20.76
N PHE A 106 31.02 -12.20 20.63
CA PHE A 106 31.23 -11.48 19.36
C PHE A 106 32.17 -10.27 19.44
N TYR A 107 32.77 -9.98 20.60
CA TYR A 107 33.80 -8.94 20.73
C TYR A 107 35.20 -9.55 20.73
N VAL A 108 35.91 -9.45 19.60
CA VAL A 108 37.35 -9.69 19.54
C VAL A 108 38.04 -8.31 19.53
N PRO A 109 38.78 -7.93 20.58
CA PRO A 109 39.55 -6.69 20.55
C PRO A 109 40.71 -6.83 19.53
N PRO A 110 41.06 -5.78 18.76
CA PRO A 110 42.27 -5.81 17.95
C PRO A 110 43.49 -5.77 18.89
N THR A 111 44.22 -6.88 18.98
CA THR A 111 45.53 -6.92 19.64
C THR A 111 46.55 -6.20 18.77
N SER A 112 46.89 -4.96 19.14
CA SER A 112 48.03 -4.24 18.59
C SER A 112 49.32 -4.66 19.30
N THR A 113 50.22 -5.34 18.59
CA THR A 113 51.65 -5.33 18.91
C THR A 113 52.40 -4.92 17.65
N GLN A 114 52.59 -3.62 17.47
CA GLN A 114 53.64 -3.09 16.59
C GLN A 114 54.57 -2.18 17.42
N PRO A 115 55.89 -2.32 17.29
CA PRO A 115 56.84 -1.44 17.95
C PRO A 115 56.79 -0.03 17.34
N ARG A 116 56.81 0.96 18.24
CA ARG A 116 56.75 2.40 17.99
C ARG A 116 58.05 2.92 17.35
N PRO A 117 58.02 3.59 16.18
CA PRO A 117 59.07 4.50 15.76
C PRO A 117 58.86 5.88 16.41
N GLN A 118 59.97 6.51 16.82
CA GLN A 118 60.02 7.84 17.43
C GLN A 118 59.68 8.97 16.43
N PRO A 119 59.22 10.15 16.90
CA PRO A 119 58.77 11.22 16.02
C PRO A 119 59.94 12.02 15.42
N VAL A 120 59.92 12.21 14.10
CA VAL A 120 60.74 13.21 13.40
C VAL A 120 59.98 14.53 13.24
N PRO A 121 60.66 15.68 13.29
CA PRO A 121 60.02 16.99 13.40
C PRO A 121 59.56 17.56 12.06
N VAL A 122 58.55 18.42 12.17
CA VAL A 122 57.85 19.12 11.09
C VAL A 122 58.72 20.26 10.53
N SER A 123 58.68 20.48 9.22
CA SER A 123 59.16 21.72 8.58
C SER A 123 58.21 22.11 7.43
N PRO A 124 57.69 23.35 7.39
CA PRO A 124 57.16 23.98 6.19
C PRO A 124 58.09 25.15 5.74
N PRO A 125 57.77 25.89 4.66
CA PRO A 125 57.72 25.50 3.24
C PRO A 125 58.73 26.32 2.41
N ALA A 126 59.03 25.94 1.16
CA ALA A 126 59.81 26.79 0.26
C ALA A 126 59.32 26.76 -1.21
N ALA A 127 58.78 27.90 -1.61
CA ALA A 127 58.86 28.63 -2.88
C ALA A 127 58.97 27.91 -4.26
N VAL A 128 57.94 28.22 -5.05
CA VAL A 128 57.79 28.39 -6.51
C VAL A 128 59.06 28.68 -7.33
N ALA A 129 59.19 28.01 -8.49
CA ALA A 129 59.93 28.45 -9.69
C ALA A 129 59.35 27.78 -10.99
N PRO A 130 59.56 28.36 -12.20
CA PRO A 130 58.55 28.56 -13.27
C PRO A 130 58.59 27.52 -14.44
N PRO A 131 57.80 27.67 -15.54
CA PRO A 131 57.29 26.56 -16.35
C PRO A 131 58.28 26.03 -17.40
N VAL A 132 58.21 24.72 -17.68
CA VAL A 132 58.89 24.08 -18.80
C VAL A 132 57.97 24.08 -20.01
N ILE A 133 58.47 24.62 -21.11
CA ILE A 133 57.84 24.73 -22.43
C ILE A 133 57.84 23.35 -23.11
N GLU A 134 56.67 22.95 -23.61
CA GLU A 134 56.40 21.71 -24.34
C GLU A 134 56.82 21.85 -25.82
N PRO A 135 57.55 20.87 -26.41
CA PRO A 135 57.83 20.88 -27.85
C PRO A 135 56.62 20.38 -28.67
N PRO A 136 56.42 20.89 -29.90
CA PRO A 136 55.20 20.70 -30.67
C PRO A 136 55.02 19.29 -31.25
N LYS A 137 53.75 18.85 -31.27
CA LYS A 137 53.23 17.61 -31.84
C LYS A 137 53.35 17.59 -33.37
N PRO A 138 53.74 16.47 -34.01
CA PRO A 138 53.79 16.34 -35.47
C PRO A 138 52.39 16.33 -36.13
N PRO A 139 52.28 16.74 -37.42
CA PRO A 139 51.02 17.02 -38.10
C PRO A 139 50.19 15.77 -38.40
N SER A 140 48.87 15.94 -38.37
CA SER A 140 47.87 14.92 -38.71
C SER A 140 47.85 14.64 -40.22
N PRO A 141 47.63 13.38 -40.66
CA PRO A 141 47.51 13.03 -42.08
C PRO A 141 46.19 13.55 -42.69
N PRO A 142 46.13 13.72 -44.03
CA PRO A 142 45.03 14.36 -44.72
C PRO A 142 43.73 13.55 -44.70
N SER A 143 42.62 14.27 -44.58
CA SER A 143 41.24 13.80 -44.58
C SER A 143 40.87 13.19 -45.94
N TYR A 144 40.67 11.87 -45.99
CA TYR A 144 39.95 11.23 -47.10
C TYR A 144 38.46 11.27 -46.79
N SER A 145 37.70 11.99 -47.61
CA SER A 145 36.23 11.94 -47.62
C SER A 145 35.77 10.60 -48.21
N ALA A 146 35.26 9.71 -47.36
CA ALA A 146 34.54 8.51 -47.78
C ALA A 146 33.07 8.85 -48.11
N PRO A 147 32.43 8.12 -49.04
CA PRO A 147 31.07 8.42 -49.49
C PRO A 147 30.03 8.12 -48.40
N VAL A 148 29.03 9.00 -48.32
CA VAL A 148 27.89 8.93 -47.39
C VAL A 148 27.01 7.73 -47.75
N THR A 149 27.00 6.71 -46.89
CA THR A 149 25.90 5.74 -46.79
C THR A 149 24.84 6.26 -45.82
N PRO A 150 23.54 6.19 -46.15
CA PRO A 150 22.50 6.57 -45.22
C PRO A 150 22.43 5.55 -44.06
N PRO A 151 22.15 5.99 -42.81
CA PRO A 151 22.04 5.06 -41.69
C PRO A 151 20.77 4.21 -41.82
N PRO A 152 20.78 2.97 -41.28
CA PRO A 152 19.59 2.15 -41.23
C PRO A 152 18.57 2.75 -40.25
N VAL A 153 17.30 2.68 -40.64
CA VAL A 153 16.15 3.08 -39.81
C VAL A 153 16.14 2.22 -38.55
N VAL A 154 16.46 2.81 -37.41
CA VAL A 154 16.26 2.19 -36.10
C VAL A 154 14.77 2.31 -35.75
N PRO A 155 14.03 1.20 -35.52
CA PRO A 155 12.66 1.32 -35.05
C PRO A 155 12.65 1.99 -33.67
N THR A 156 11.93 3.11 -33.59
CA THR A 156 11.75 3.89 -32.37
C THR A 156 10.96 3.05 -31.37
N TYR A 157 11.63 2.48 -30.37
CA TYR A 157 10.96 1.90 -29.22
C TYR A 157 10.40 3.05 -28.38
N ALA A 158 9.08 3.10 -28.21
CA ALA A 158 8.45 3.95 -27.22
C ALA A 158 9.05 3.62 -25.83
N PRO A 159 9.42 4.62 -25.01
CA PRO A 159 9.95 4.36 -23.69
C PRO A 159 8.87 3.70 -22.83
N ALA A 160 9.27 2.74 -21.99
CA ALA A 160 8.41 2.21 -20.94
C ALA A 160 7.87 3.38 -20.09
N THR A 161 6.56 3.49 -19.96
CA THR A 161 5.87 4.52 -19.18
C THR A 161 6.22 4.35 -17.71
N THR A 162 7.31 5.01 -17.30
CA THR A 162 7.76 5.05 -15.91
C THR A 162 7.09 6.25 -15.26
N PHE A 163 6.59 6.07 -14.04
CA PHE A 163 6.07 7.16 -13.21
C PHE A 163 7.25 8.12 -12.89
N ASN A 164 7.22 9.33 -13.44
CA ASN A 164 8.41 10.18 -13.50
C ASN A 164 8.48 11.11 -12.28
N ASN A 165 9.53 10.96 -11.46
CA ASN A 165 9.74 11.72 -10.22
C ASN A 165 10.75 12.88 -10.36
N ASN A 166 11.20 13.21 -11.57
CA ASN A 166 12.15 14.31 -11.76
C ASN A 166 11.46 15.62 -12.15
N TYR A 167 11.77 16.67 -11.40
CA TYR A 167 11.45 18.06 -11.69
C TYR A 167 12.42 18.57 -12.76
N ASP A 168 11.94 18.74 -13.99
CA ASP A 168 12.65 19.54 -14.98
C ASP A 168 11.83 20.80 -15.29
N GLY A 169 12.47 21.93 -15.04
CA GLY A 169 11.87 23.25 -15.19
C GLY A 169 11.91 23.67 -16.66
N GLY A 170 10.73 23.82 -17.25
CA GLY A 170 10.51 24.71 -18.39
C GLY A 170 11.15 24.31 -19.71
N SER A 171 10.35 23.73 -20.60
CA SER A 171 10.52 23.89 -22.05
C SER A 171 9.14 23.85 -22.70
N ALA A 172 8.82 24.91 -23.44
CA ALA A 172 7.57 25.09 -24.13
C ALA A 172 7.49 24.28 -25.45
N THR A 173 6.26 24.27 -26.00
CA THR A 173 5.86 23.98 -27.40
C THR A 173 5.58 22.48 -27.67
N ILE A 174 4.45 22.04 -28.27
CA ILE A 174 3.65 22.58 -29.39
C ILE A 174 2.15 22.33 -29.16
N VAL A 175 1.32 23.37 -29.34
CA VAL A 175 -0.15 23.26 -29.45
C VAL A 175 -0.49 22.70 -30.82
N GLN A 176 -0.98 21.46 -30.88
CA GLN A 176 -1.64 20.94 -32.09
C GLN A 176 -3.05 21.54 -32.18
N THR A 177 -3.38 22.10 -33.34
CA THR A 177 -4.72 22.52 -33.73
C THR A 177 -5.68 21.32 -33.74
N PRO A 178 -6.91 21.45 -33.21
CA PRO A 178 -7.85 20.34 -33.14
C PRO A 178 -8.39 20.03 -34.55
N SER A 179 -8.00 18.88 -35.11
CA SER A 179 -8.68 18.33 -36.28
C SER A 179 -10.08 17.88 -35.88
N ALA A 180 -11.08 18.36 -36.62
CA ALA A 180 -12.47 17.98 -36.50
C ALA A 180 -12.66 16.49 -36.84
N TYR A 181 -13.48 15.81 -36.03
CA TYR A 181 -13.90 14.40 -36.13
C TYR A 181 -12.86 13.34 -35.79
N ASP A 182 -12.25 13.43 -34.60
CA ASP A 182 -11.63 12.26 -33.98
C ASP A 182 -12.74 11.33 -33.46
N LYS A 183 -13.17 10.36 -34.28
CA LYS A 183 -14.03 9.28 -33.80
C LYS A 183 -13.22 8.52 -32.72
N PRO A 184 -13.75 8.28 -31.51
CA PRO A 184 -13.04 7.47 -30.52
C PRO A 184 -12.78 6.10 -31.15
N ASN A 185 -11.52 5.83 -31.47
CA ASN A 185 -11.11 4.52 -31.98
C ASN A 185 -11.25 3.52 -30.83
N PRO A 186 -11.93 2.37 -31.00
CA PRO A 186 -11.97 1.35 -29.96
C PRO A 186 -10.54 0.92 -29.61
N GLN A 187 -10.08 1.33 -28.43
CA GLN A 187 -8.78 0.95 -27.90
C GLN A 187 -8.95 -0.28 -27.01
N ALA A 188 -8.12 -1.29 -27.24
CA ALA A 188 -8.05 -2.46 -26.37
C ALA A 188 -7.48 -2.06 -25.00
N ILE A 189 -8.26 -2.28 -23.95
CA ILE A 189 -7.90 -1.98 -22.56
C ILE A 189 -7.49 -3.28 -21.89
N PRO A 190 -6.19 -3.46 -21.56
CA PRO A 190 -5.75 -4.61 -20.80
C PRO A 190 -6.33 -4.57 -19.38
N TYR A 191 -6.71 -5.72 -18.85
CA TYR A 191 -7.27 -5.84 -17.51
C TYR A 191 -6.54 -6.86 -16.64
N VAL A 192 -6.49 -6.56 -15.35
CA VAL A 192 -5.84 -7.38 -14.33
C VAL A 192 -6.89 -7.89 -13.36
N ARG A 193 -7.01 -9.20 -13.25
CA ARG A 193 -7.88 -9.84 -12.24
C ARG A 193 -7.20 -9.90 -10.87
N GLN A 194 -7.98 -10.04 -9.81
CA GLN A 194 -7.45 -10.18 -8.45
C GLN A 194 -6.45 -11.33 -8.32
N SER A 195 -6.73 -12.46 -8.99
CA SER A 195 -5.82 -13.61 -9.02
C SER A 195 -4.46 -13.34 -9.66
N GLN A 196 -4.38 -12.31 -10.52
CA GLN A 196 -3.17 -11.92 -11.26
C GLN A 196 -2.44 -10.73 -10.62
N MET A 197 -3.02 -10.08 -9.59
CA MET A 197 -2.47 -8.84 -9.02
C MET A 197 -1.04 -8.99 -8.49
N LYS A 198 -0.73 -10.09 -7.80
CA LYS A 198 0.62 -10.34 -7.27
C LYS A 198 1.66 -10.42 -8.39
N GLU A 199 1.38 -11.24 -9.40
CA GLU A 199 2.27 -11.38 -10.55
C GLU A 199 2.40 -10.06 -11.33
N TYR A 200 1.31 -9.31 -11.44
CA TYR A 200 1.30 -8.02 -12.09
C TYR A 200 2.20 -7.00 -11.38
N ILE A 201 2.18 -6.93 -10.05
CA ILE A 201 3.06 -6.01 -9.29
C ILE A 201 4.55 -6.32 -9.52
N ASP A 202 4.89 -7.59 -9.76
CA ASP A 202 6.28 -7.99 -10.02
C ASP A 202 6.70 -7.72 -11.48
N LYS A 203 5.74 -7.76 -12.42
CA LYS A 203 6.00 -7.72 -13.87
C LYS A 203 5.42 -6.50 -14.59
N PHE A 204 4.88 -5.51 -13.89
CA PHE A 204 4.22 -4.33 -14.48
C PHE A 204 5.11 -3.54 -15.44
N SER A 205 6.43 -3.53 -15.20
CA SER A 205 7.42 -2.87 -16.05
C SER A 205 7.75 -3.64 -17.34
N GLN A 206 7.39 -4.91 -17.42
CA GLN A 206 7.66 -5.76 -18.59
C GLN A 206 6.55 -5.59 -19.62
N ASN A 207 6.85 -4.88 -20.71
CA ASN A 207 5.90 -4.63 -21.79
C ASN A 207 5.30 -5.92 -22.38
N ASP A 208 6.10 -6.99 -22.51
CA ASP A 208 5.63 -8.28 -23.03
C ASP A 208 4.64 -8.99 -22.10
N TYR A 209 4.74 -8.76 -20.79
CA TYR A 209 3.75 -9.28 -19.84
C TYR A 209 2.44 -8.49 -19.99
N VAL A 210 2.52 -7.16 -19.99
CA VAL A 210 1.36 -6.27 -20.13
C VAL A 210 0.58 -6.54 -21.43
N LYS A 211 1.28 -6.77 -22.54
CA LYS A 211 0.66 -7.11 -23.84
C LYS A 211 -0.07 -8.45 -23.86
N ARG A 212 0.30 -9.38 -22.99
CA ARG A 212 -0.34 -10.70 -22.86
C ARG A 212 -1.53 -10.69 -21.92
N LEU A 213 -1.76 -9.58 -21.20
CA LEU A 213 -2.95 -9.45 -20.37
C LEU A 213 -4.20 -9.53 -21.25
N PRO A 214 -5.25 -10.20 -20.77
CA PRO A 214 -6.56 -10.12 -21.41
C PRO A 214 -7.00 -8.67 -21.60
N SER A 215 -7.68 -8.38 -22.70
CA SER A 215 -8.16 -7.02 -23.00
C SER A 215 -9.60 -7.04 -23.47
N PHE A 216 -10.28 -5.90 -23.29
CA PHE A 216 -11.60 -5.63 -23.86
C PHE A 216 -11.62 -4.25 -24.49
N GLU A 217 -12.58 -3.99 -25.36
CA GLU A 217 -12.80 -2.66 -25.94
C GLU A 217 -13.87 -1.92 -25.13
N PHE A 218 -13.63 -0.65 -24.85
CA PHE A 218 -14.59 0.19 -24.15
C PHE A 218 -14.92 1.41 -25.02
N PRO A 219 -16.16 1.53 -25.52
CA PRO A 219 -16.54 2.66 -26.35
C PRO A 219 -16.57 3.95 -25.51
N LEU A 220 -16.40 5.10 -26.17
CA LEU A 220 -16.58 6.45 -25.58
C LEU A 220 -15.44 6.98 -24.68
N LEU A 221 -14.30 6.28 -24.59
CA LEU A 221 -13.14 6.85 -23.91
C LEU A 221 -12.30 7.71 -24.86
N PRO A 222 -11.77 8.86 -24.38
CA PRO A 222 -10.82 9.65 -25.15
C PRO A 222 -9.52 8.86 -25.35
N ASN A 223 -8.66 9.29 -26.28
CA ASN A 223 -7.36 8.66 -26.48
C ASN A 223 -6.50 8.77 -25.21
N GLY A 224 -5.95 7.64 -24.75
CA GLY A 224 -5.16 7.62 -23.52
C GLY A 224 -4.58 6.25 -23.19
N SER A 225 -3.66 6.20 -22.24
CA SER A 225 -3.19 4.92 -21.68
C SER A 225 -4.20 4.45 -20.63
N TYR A 226 -4.91 3.38 -20.93
CA TYR A 226 -5.91 2.80 -20.02
C TYR A 226 -5.49 1.42 -19.55
N ARG A 227 -5.88 1.11 -18.31
CA ARG A 227 -5.79 -0.24 -17.75
C ARG A 227 -6.96 -0.46 -16.82
N ALA A 228 -7.50 -1.67 -16.85
CA ALA A 228 -8.59 -2.04 -15.98
C ALA A 228 -8.12 -2.96 -14.84
N PHE A 229 -8.72 -2.81 -13.67
CA PHE A 229 -8.39 -3.59 -12.49
C PHE A 229 -9.67 -4.13 -11.87
N GLU A 230 -9.67 -5.40 -11.51
CA GLU A 230 -10.76 -6.00 -10.76
C GLU A 230 -10.77 -5.44 -9.33
N ALA A 231 -11.91 -4.88 -8.93
CA ALA A 231 -12.12 -4.22 -7.67
C ALA A 231 -12.15 -5.23 -6.52
N GLY A 232 -11.39 -4.93 -5.48
CA GLY A 232 -11.37 -5.63 -4.20
C GLY A 232 -12.55 -5.31 -3.29
N ASP A 233 -12.38 -5.64 -2.03
CA ASP A 233 -13.23 -5.23 -0.90
C ASP A 233 -13.18 -3.71 -0.64
N ASP A 234 -12.18 -3.03 -1.17
CA ASP A 234 -11.98 -1.58 -1.06
C ASP A 234 -12.99 -0.72 -1.82
N PHE A 235 -13.70 -1.28 -2.80
CA PHE A 235 -14.71 -0.57 -3.59
C PHE A 235 -16.13 -0.98 -3.22
N SER A 236 -17.11 -0.11 -3.48
CA SER A 236 -18.52 -0.37 -3.16
C SER A 236 -19.09 -1.58 -3.90
N TYR A 237 -18.64 -1.80 -5.14
CA TYR A 237 -19.07 -2.91 -5.97
C TYR A 237 -17.97 -3.97 -6.08
N VAL A 238 -18.10 -5.04 -5.31
CA VAL A 238 -17.15 -6.17 -5.31
C VAL A 238 -17.14 -6.84 -6.68
N ASN A 239 -15.97 -7.29 -7.15
CA ASN A 239 -15.78 -7.96 -8.45
C ASN A 239 -16.17 -7.10 -9.67
N SER A 240 -16.28 -5.78 -9.51
CA SER A 240 -16.41 -4.86 -10.64
C SER A 240 -15.06 -4.56 -11.27
N PHE A 241 -15.01 -4.14 -12.52
CA PHE A 241 -13.79 -3.67 -13.17
C PHE A 241 -13.74 -2.15 -13.14
N LEU A 242 -12.61 -1.63 -12.69
CA LEU A 242 -12.29 -0.21 -12.61
C LEU A 242 -11.38 0.14 -13.78
N VAL A 243 -11.86 1.00 -14.69
CA VAL A 243 -11.09 1.48 -15.84
C VAL A 243 -10.38 2.78 -15.46
N GLY A 244 -9.06 2.70 -15.34
CA GLY A 244 -8.22 3.81 -14.98
C GLY A 244 -7.44 4.36 -16.16
N GLN A 245 -7.28 5.69 -16.24
CA GLN A 245 -6.34 6.37 -17.12
C GLN A 245 -5.01 6.59 -16.39
N GLN A 246 -3.90 6.28 -17.04
CA GLN A 246 -2.58 6.40 -16.44
C GLN A 246 -2.26 7.87 -16.09
N ILE A 247 -1.83 8.09 -14.86
CA ILE A 247 -1.28 9.37 -14.41
C ILE A 247 0.24 9.22 -14.32
N SER A 248 0.97 10.00 -15.12
CA SER A 248 2.44 9.94 -15.15
C SER A 248 3.11 10.86 -14.13
N ASN A 249 2.39 11.90 -13.67
CA ASN A 249 2.91 12.93 -12.80
C ASN A 249 2.04 13.05 -11.54
N TRP A 250 2.67 12.99 -10.38
CA TRP A 250 2.00 13.11 -9.09
C TRP A 250 1.38 14.50 -8.85
N TYR A 251 1.82 15.55 -9.55
CA TYR A 251 1.17 16.87 -9.49
C TYR A 251 -0.24 16.88 -10.09
N ASP A 252 -0.53 15.95 -11.02
CA ASP A 252 -1.83 15.86 -11.70
C ASP A 252 -2.87 15.09 -10.88
N ILE A 253 -2.45 14.48 -9.76
CA ILE A 253 -3.36 13.81 -8.82
C ILE A 253 -4.16 14.90 -8.09
N ALA A 254 -5.41 15.04 -8.50
CA ALA A 254 -6.39 15.90 -7.84
C ALA A 254 -6.95 15.25 -6.57
N ASP A 255 -7.10 16.07 -5.53
CA ASP A 255 -7.60 15.67 -4.22
C ASP A 255 -9.08 15.24 -4.25
N GLY A 256 -9.41 14.25 -3.43
CA GLY A 256 -10.78 13.77 -3.22
C GLY A 256 -11.34 12.91 -4.37
N LYS A 257 -10.58 12.71 -5.45
CA LYS A 257 -10.92 11.81 -6.55
C LYS A 257 -10.49 10.37 -6.26
N MET A 258 -11.14 9.43 -6.94
CA MET A 258 -10.85 7.99 -6.85
C MET A 258 -9.75 7.59 -7.83
N TYR A 259 -8.74 6.91 -7.31
CA TYR A 259 -7.65 6.36 -8.11
C TYR A 259 -7.43 4.89 -7.77
N VAL A 260 -6.93 4.14 -8.76
CA VAL A 260 -6.27 2.86 -8.52
C VAL A 260 -4.78 3.13 -8.34
N LEU A 261 -4.22 2.71 -7.21
CA LEU A 261 -2.80 2.82 -6.91
C LEU A 261 -2.21 1.42 -6.88
N VAL A 262 -1.11 1.25 -7.60
CA VAL A 262 -0.28 0.05 -7.54
C VAL A 262 0.92 0.39 -6.69
N ALA A 263 1.03 -0.21 -5.51
CA ALA A 263 2.12 0.07 -4.58
C ALA A 263 2.82 -1.22 -4.14
N ARG A 264 4.15 -1.16 -3.96
CA ARG A 264 5.01 -2.32 -3.74
C ARG A 264 4.60 -3.17 -2.53
N ASN A 265 4.27 -2.50 -1.41
CA ASN A 265 4.00 -3.17 -0.13
C ASN A 265 2.51 -3.33 0.18
N LEU A 266 1.65 -2.66 -0.59
CA LEU A 266 0.21 -2.58 -0.35
C LEU A 266 -0.57 -3.35 -1.42
N GLY A 267 0.03 -3.55 -2.59
CA GLY A 267 -0.61 -4.12 -3.75
C GLY A 267 -1.42 -3.11 -4.54
N VAL A 268 -2.46 -3.59 -5.21
CA VAL A 268 -3.38 -2.75 -5.99
C VAL A 268 -4.55 -2.36 -5.10
N VAL A 269 -4.73 -1.06 -4.87
CA VAL A 269 -5.82 -0.52 -4.04
C VAL A 269 -6.60 0.55 -4.78
N CYS A 270 -7.90 0.65 -4.49
CA CYS A 270 -8.78 1.67 -5.06
C CYS A 270 -9.30 2.57 -3.94
N ARG A 271 -8.90 3.83 -3.90
CA ARG A 271 -9.23 4.75 -2.80
C ARG A 271 -9.37 6.19 -3.30
N ARG A 272 -10.01 7.03 -2.48
CA ARG A 272 -9.90 8.49 -2.64
C ARG A 272 -8.51 8.92 -2.23
N VAL A 273 -7.85 9.69 -3.08
CA VAL A 273 -6.49 10.17 -2.83
C VAL A 273 -6.51 11.65 -2.47
N TYR A 274 -5.72 12.00 -1.47
CA TYR A 274 -5.37 13.38 -1.14
C TYR A 274 -3.85 13.53 -1.25
N ASN A 275 -3.43 14.47 -2.10
CA ASN A 275 -2.06 14.68 -2.51
C ASN A 275 -1.31 15.52 -1.47
N GLN A 276 -0.56 14.85 -0.59
CA GLN A 276 0.29 15.49 0.42
C GLN A 276 1.77 15.44 0.02
N VAL A 277 2.08 15.20 -1.26
CA VAL A 277 3.46 14.96 -1.72
C VAL A 277 4.33 16.20 -1.54
N LYS A 278 3.80 17.40 -1.78
CA LYS A 278 4.54 18.67 -1.62
C LYS A 278 5.02 18.93 -0.19
N ILE A 279 4.26 18.47 0.80
CA ILE A 279 4.50 18.78 2.23
C ILE A 279 5.13 17.61 3.00
N LYS A 280 4.72 16.37 2.69
CA LYS A 280 5.11 15.16 3.41
C LYS A 280 5.75 14.09 2.54
N GLY A 281 5.69 14.23 1.21
CA GLY A 281 6.12 13.17 0.28
C GLY A 281 5.19 11.95 0.28
N THR A 282 3.95 12.08 0.77
CA THR A 282 2.98 10.99 0.91
C THR A 282 1.67 11.28 0.18
N LEU A 283 0.96 10.22 -0.20
CA LEU A 283 -0.44 10.24 -0.61
C LEU A 283 -1.30 9.74 0.55
N LEU A 284 -2.32 10.49 0.94
CA LEU A 284 -3.29 10.04 1.93
C LEU A 284 -4.45 9.32 1.21
N LEU A 285 -4.65 8.04 1.52
CA LEU A 285 -5.68 7.20 0.94
C LEU A 285 -6.87 7.10 1.91
N SER A 286 -8.07 7.38 1.42
CA SER A 286 -9.32 7.31 2.18
C SER A 286 -10.33 6.36 1.52
N SER A 287 -11.07 5.61 2.34
CA SER A 287 -12.21 4.80 1.86
C SER A 287 -13.51 5.58 1.93
N ASP A 288 -14.44 5.23 1.06
CA ASP A 288 -15.85 5.65 1.19
C ASP A 288 -16.60 4.79 2.22
N LYS A 289 -16.03 3.65 2.64
CA LYS A 289 -16.60 2.80 3.68
C LYS A 289 -16.13 3.26 5.06
N VAL A 290 -17.09 3.61 5.92
CA VAL A 290 -16.87 4.10 7.31
C VAL A 290 -15.98 3.16 8.14
N ASN A 291 -15.99 1.85 7.83
CA ASN A 291 -15.25 0.85 8.59
C ASN A 291 -13.78 0.70 8.18
N ILE A 292 -13.32 1.39 7.13
CA ILE A 292 -11.98 1.21 6.60
C ILE A 292 -11.14 2.46 6.86
N PRO A 293 -10.05 2.35 7.65
CA PRO A 293 -9.26 3.52 8.03
C PRO A 293 -8.54 4.14 6.83
N THR A 294 -8.28 5.43 6.95
CA THR A 294 -7.39 6.15 6.05
C THR A 294 -5.94 5.90 6.45
N PHE A 295 -5.03 5.85 5.49
CA PHE A 295 -3.60 5.68 5.76
C PHE A 295 -2.77 6.41 4.70
N GLU A 296 -1.52 6.71 5.05
CA GLU A 296 -0.59 7.40 4.16
C GLU A 296 0.32 6.40 3.45
N VAL A 297 0.60 6.64 2.16
CA VAL A 297 1.53 5.87 1.34
C VAL A 297 2.64 6.80 0.85
N PRO A 298 3.92 6.49 1.13
CA PRO A 298 5.04 7.25 0.56
C PRO A 298 5.07 7.17 -0.96
N ILE A 299 5.33 8.28 -1.65
CA ILE A 299 5.37 8.30 -3.13
C ILE A 299 6.41 7.33 -3.72
N LYS A 300 7.49 7.07 -2.97
CA LYS A 300 8.53 6.08 -3.33
C LYS A 300 8.04 4.64 -3.42
N ASP A 301 6.95 4.32 -2.73
CA ASP A 301 6.38 2.97 -2.69
C ASP A 301 5.30 2.79 -3.77
N VAL A 302 4.87 3.88 -4.42
CA VAL A 302 3.88 3.91 -5.50
C VAL A 302 4.57 3.62 -6.83
N LEU A 303 4.10 2.59 -7.52
CA LEU A 303 4.61 2.12 -8.81
C LEU A 303 3.82 2.75 -9.96
N GLU A 304 2.50 2.74 -9.88
CA GLU A 304 1.60 3.33 -10.86
C GLU A 304 0.38 3.96 -10.18
N VAL A 305 -0.16 5.01 -10.80
CA VAL A 305 -1.41 5.66 -10.40
C VAL A 305 -2.32 5.78 -11.61
N TRP A 306 -3.59 5.43 -11.42
CA TRP A 306 -4.59 5.44 -12.48
C TRP A 306 -5.86 6.18 -12.01
N GLU A 307 -6.25 7.26 -12.71
CA GLU A 307 -7.50 7.99 -12.43
C GLU A 307 -8.69 7.20 -12.98
N ILE A 308 -9.65 6.85 -12.12
CA ILE A 308 -10.80 6.06 -12.52
C ILE A 308 -11.72 6.93 -13.39
N LYS A 309 -11.90 6.53 -14.67
CA LYS A 309 -12.80 7.21 -15.63
C LYS A 309 -14.13 6.49 -15.78
N ALA A 310 -14.13 5.17 -15.64
CA ALA A 310 -15.32 4.35 -15.71
C ALA A 310 -15.18 3.13 -14.80
N PHE A 311 -16.30 2.54 -14.43
CA PHE A 311 -16.35 1.20 -13.87
C PHE A 311 -17.52 0.44 -14.48
N PHE A 312 -17.43 -0.88 -14.51
CA PHE A 312 -18.54 -1.74 -14.88
C PHE A 312 -18.56 -2.97 -14.00
N SER A 313 -19.75 -3.47 -13.69
CA SER A 313 -19.93 -4.66 -12.88
C SER A 313 -20.51 -5.78 -13.75
N THR A 314 -19.99 -6.99 -13.59
CA THR A 314 -20.60 -8.20 -14.18
C THR A 314 -21.79 -8.69 -13.35
N VAL A 315 -21.88 -8.25 -12.09
CA VAL A 315 -22.96 -8.57 -11.17
C VAL A 315 -23.86 -7.34 -11.00
N LEU A 316 -25.16 -7.52 -11.19
CA LEU A 316 -26.13 -6.45 -10.99
C LEU A 316 -26.20 -6.13 -9.49
N PRO A 317 -26.04 -4.85 -9.08
CA PRO A 317 -26.09 -4.51 -7.67
C PRO A 317 -27.48 -4.76 -7.09
N GLU A 318 -27.53 -5.29 -5.87
CA GLU A 318 -28.79 -5.41 -5.15
C GLU A 318 -29.33 -4.02 -4.81
N PRO A 319 -30.64 -3.78 -4.93
CA PRO A 319 -31.24 -2.49 -4.60
C PRO A 319 -31.07 -2.22 -3.10
N THR A 320 -30.25 -1.23 -2.76
CA THR A 320 -30.14 -0.75 -1.38
C THR A 320 -31.31 0.15 -1.07
N VAL A 321 -31.88 0.01 0.13
CA VAL A 321 -32.94 0.93 0.59
C VAL A 321 -32.34 2.33 0.68
N SER A 322 -32.88 3.28 -0.08
CA SER A 322 -32.35 4.65 -0.07
C SER A 322 -32.56 5.29 1.31
N LEU A 323 -31.58 6.10 1.73
CA LEU A 323 -31.68 6.85 2.98
C LEU A 323 -32.90 7.77 3.00
N ASP A 324 -33.30 8.30 1.85
CA ASP A 324 -34.49 9.12 1.72
C ASP A 324 -35.77 8.34 1.99
N HIS A 325 -35.84 7.09 1.52
CA HIS A 325 -37.00 6.22 1.81
C HIS A 325 -37.04 5.83 3.29
N LEU A 326 -35.89 5.53 3.90
CA LEU A 326 -35.81 5.29 5.34
C LEU A 326 -36.20 6.53 6.15
N ARG A 327 -35.75 7.72 5.73
CA ARG A 327 -36.12 8.99 6.35
C ARG A 327 -37.62 9.24 6.25
N TYR A 328 -38.22 8.96 5.09
CA TYR A 328 -39.67 9.02 4.89
C TYR A 328 -40.40 8.07 5.84
N LEU A 329 -40.00 6.79 5.90
CA LEU A 329 -40.59 5.79 6.80
C LEU A 329 -40.48 6.19 8.27
N VAL A 330 -39.31 6.68 8.69
CA VAL A 330 -39.08 7.15 10.07
C VAL A 330 -39.96 8.37 10.39
N ASN A 331 -40.08 9.31 9.47
CA ASN A 331 -40.95 10.47 9.65
C ASN A 331 -42.42 10.05 9.73
N GLN A 332 -42.87 9.14 8.87
CA GLN A 332 -44.23 8.60 8.89
C GLN A 332 -44.53 7.89 10.22
N MET A 333 -43.61 7.05 10.69
CA MET A 333 -43.71 6.41 12.02
C MET A 333 -43.78 7.43 13.15
N HIS A 334 -42.98 8.51 13.07
CA HIS A 334 -42.99 9.57 14.08
C HIS A 334 -44.34 10.30 14.12
N GLU A 335 -44.94 10.57 12.97
CA GLU A 335 -46.27 11.17 12.85
C GLU A 335 -47.36 10.26 13.42
N GLU A 336 -47.36 8.97 13.08
CA GLU A 336 -48.31 7.99 13.61
C GLU A 336 -48.20 7.84 15.14
N LEU A 337 -46.98 7.80 15.69
CA LEU A 337 -46.75 7.75 17.13
C LEU A 337 -47.25 9.01 17.85
N ASN A 338 -47.12 10.19 17.23
CA ASN A 338 -47.63 11.43 17.77
C ASN A 338 -49.17 11.50 17.73
N GLN A 339 -49.81 10.86 16.75
CA GLN A 339 -51.26 10.73 16.73
C GLN A 339 -51.80 9.77 17.80
N ILE A 340 -51.11 8.67 18.08
CA ILE A 340 -51.51 7.68 19.09
C ILE A 340 -51.35 8.19 20.52
N LYS A 341 -50.43 9.15 20.76
CA LYS A 341 -50.23 9.78 22.08
C LYS A 341 -51.28 10.83 22.45
N LYS A 342 -52.21 11.15 21.55
CA LYS A 342 -53.27 12.14 21.72
C LYS A 342 -54.59 11.43 21.96
#